data_AF-A0A829D274-F1
#
_entry.id   AF-A0A829D274-F1
#
_cell.length_a   1.000
_cell.length_b   1.000
_cell.length_c   1.000
_cell.angle_alpha   90.00
_cell.angle_beta   90.00
_cell.angle_gamma   90.00
#
_symmetry.space_group_name_H-M   'P 1'
#
loop_
_entity.id
_entity.type
_entity.pdbx_description
1 polymer ?
#
loop_
_entity_poly.entity_id
_entity_poly.type
_entity_poly.pdbx_seq_one_letter_code
_entity_poly.pdbx_strand_id
1 'polypeptide(L)'
;MKLHWWNRNLVGTHFGGSLYSMCDPFYMLILMENLGEEYIVWDKAATIRFITPGLGQVVADFEIPKEEIERIQKEADEKRKLDVFFKLRFMILKLER
;
A
#
# COMPACT_ATOMS: atom_id res chain seq x y z
N MET A 1 7.95 9.06 -0.76
CA MET A 1 8.01 9.88 -2.00
C MET A 1 8.19 11.36 -1.71
N LYS A 2 9.28 11.98 -2.21
CA LYS A 2 9.47 13.44 -2.21
C LYS A 2 8.61 14.10 -3.30
N LEU A 3 8.19 15.35 -3.09
CA LEU A 3 7.43 16.12 -4.09
C LEU A 3 8.38 16.67 -5.17
N HIS A 4 8.09 16.36 -6.42
CA HIS A 4 8.80 16.77 -7.63
C HIS A 4 7.81 17.29 -8.68
N TRP A 5 8.31 17.93 -9.74
CA TRP A 5 7.43 18.48 -10.77
C TRP A 5 6.65 17.40 -11.53
N TRP A 6 7.20 16.19 -11.69
CA TRP A 6 6.57 15.08 -12.41
C TRP A 6 5.55 14.28 -11.60
N ASN A 7 5.50 14.45 -10.27
CA ASN A 7 4.51 13.79 -9.41
C ASN A 7 3.55 14.79 -8.75
N ARG A 8 3.47 16.00 -9.29
CA ARG A 8 2.63 17.11 -8.84
C ARG A 8 1.38 17.23 -9.72
N ASN A 9 0.24 17.56 -9.12
CA ASN A 9 -1.00 17.89 -9.84
C ASN A 9 -1.06 19.37 -10.24
N LEU A 10 -2.12 19.76 -10.95
CA LEU A 10 -2.31 21.15 -11.43
C LEU A 10 -2.32 22.21 -10.32
N VAL A 11 -2.85 21.87 -9.14
CA VAL A 11 -2.95 22.80 -7.98
C VAL A 11 -1.72 22.78 -7.08
N GLY A 12 -0.77 21.91 -7.38
CA GLY A 12 0.57 21.97 -6.85
C GLY A 12 0.90 21.11 -5.65
N THR A 13 0.11 20.06 -5.44
CA THR A 13 0.37 19.03 -4.42
C THR A 13 0.65 17.69 -5.12
N HIS A 14 0.98 16.65 -4.36
CA HIS A 14 1.10 15.30 -4.91
C HIS A 14 -0.11 14.93 -5.78
N PHE A 15 0.16 14.42 -6.98
CA PHE A 15 -0.86 13.84 -7.83
C PHE A 15 -1.40 12.57 -7.18
N GLY A 16 -2.74 12.44 -7.16
CA GLY A 16 -3.41 11.32 -6.51
C GLY A 16 -3.00 9.96 -7.07
N GLY A 17 -2.81 9.86 -8.39
CA GLY A 17 -2.29 8.64 -9.01
C GLY A 17 -0.86 8.32 -8.58
N SER A 18 0.00 9.32 -8.39
CA SER A 18 1.35 9.09 -7.86
C SER A 18 1.34 8.54 -6.44
N LEU A 19 0.42 9.03 -5.60
CA LEU A 19 0.26 8.51 -4.23
C LEU A 19 -0.28 7.08 -4.23
N TYR A 20 -1.19 6.77 -5.16
CA TYR A 20 -1.67 5.40 -5.36
C TYR A 20 -0.54 4.47 -5.79
N SER A 21 0.18 4.83 -6.85
CA SER A 21 1.30 4.04 -7.38
C SER A 21 2.48 3.91 -6.41
N MET A 22 2.61 4.83 -5.44
CA MET A 22 3.59 4.70 -4.36
C MET A 22 3.23 3.59 -3.36
N CYS A 23 1.96 3.15 -3.29
CA CYS A 23 1.51 2.16 -2.32
C CYS A 23 1.29 0.77 -2.89
N ASP A 24 1.16 0.68 -4.19
CA ASP A 24 1.16 -0.56 -4.96
C ASP A 24 2.63 -0.93 -5.26
N PRO A 25 3.14 -2.17 -5.08
CA PRO A 25 2.46 -3.44 -4.76
C PRO A 25 2.85 -4.06 -3.41
N PHE A 26 3.18 -3.24 -2.41
CA PHE A 26 3.92 -3.70 -1.23
C PHE A 26 3.22 -4.83 -0.43
N TYR A 27 1.93 -4.74 -0.15
CA TYR A 27 1.22 -5.83 0.55
C TYR A 27 1.19 -7.12 -0.25
N MET A 28 1.02 -7.03 -1.58
CA MET A 28 1.07 -8.19 -2.46
C MET A 28 2.45 -8.85 -2.41
N LEU A 29 3.53 -8.06 -2.49
CA LEU A 29 4.90 -8.58 -2.42
C LEU A 29 5.20 -9.26 -1.08
N ILE A 30 4.77 -8.67 0.04
CA ILE A 30 4.94 -9.27 1.37
C ILE A 30 4.24 -10.64 1.42
N LEU A 31 3.01 -10.73 0.90
CA LEU A 31 2.28 -12.00 0.88
C LEU A 31 2.92 -13.03 -0.07
N MET A 32 3.34 -12.62 -1.28
CA MET A 32 4.01 -13.53 -2.22
C MET A 32 5.26 -14.16 -1.62
N GLU A 33 6.09 -13.34 -0.97
CA GLU A 33 7.33 -13.82 -0.34
C GLU A 33 7.06 -14.79 0.82
N ASN A 34 6.04 -14.52 1.66
CA ASN A 34 5.79 -15.32 2.86
C ASN A 34 4.93 -16.57 2.60
N LEU A 35 4.05 -16.54 1.60
CA LEU A 35 3.19 -17.69 1.26
C LEU A 35 3.90 -18.68 0.31
N GLY A 36 4.80 -18.18 -0.54
CA GLY A 36 5.55 -18.99 -1.50
C GLY A 36 4.77 -19.32 -2.79
N GLU A 37 5.39 -20.14 -3.65
CA GLU A 37 4.95 -20.38 -5.03
C GLU A 37 3.65 -21.19 -5.16
N GLU A 38 3.20 -21.84 -4.09
CA GLU A 38 1.93 -22.59 -4.04
C GLU A 38 0.70 -21.66 -4.10
N TYR A 39 0.88 -20.36 -3.88
CA TYR A 39 -0.20 -19.37 -3.87
C TYR A 39 -0.06 -18.35 -5.00
N ILE A 40 -1.19 -18.04 -5.62
CA ILE A 40 -1.29 -16.94 -6.57
C ILE A 40 -1.84 -15.72 -5.84
N VAL A 41 -1.02 -14.68 -5.68
CA VAL A 41 -1.42 -13.42 -5.04
C VAL A 41 -1.61 -12.34 -6.10
N TRP A 42 -2.73 -11.62 -6.04
CA TRP A 42 -3.04 -10.49 -6.92
C TRP A 42 -3.62 -9.34 -6.12
N ASP A 43 -3.20 -8.11 -6.43
CA ASP A 43 -4.01 -6.96 -6.07
C ASP A 43 -5.27 -6.93 -6.93
N LYS A 44 -6.40 -6.64 -6.27
CA LYS A 44 -7.73 -6.66 -6.88
C LYS A 44 -8.35 -5.28 -6.92
N ALA A 45 -8.13 -4.49 -5.88
CA ALA A 45 -8.69 -3.15 -5.73
C ALA A 45 -8.04 -2.43 -4.56
N ALA A 46 -7.83 -1.12 -4.71
CA ALA A 46 -7.48 -0.25 -3.61
C ALA A 46 -8.35 1.00 -3.58
N THR A 47 -8.61 1.49 -2.36
CA THR A 47 -9.34 2.73 -2.12
C THR A 47 -8.45 3.70 -1.36
N ILE A 48 -8.22 4.87 -1.96
CA ILE A 48 -7.49 5.97 -1.32
C ILE A 48 -8.46 7.07 -0.87
N ARG A 49 -8.30 7.55 0.37
CA ARG A 49 -9.02 8.72 0.88
C ARG A 49 -8.04 9.88 1.07
N PHE A 50 -8.16 10.90 0.23
CA PHE A 50 -7.35 12.11 0.32
C PHE A 50 -7.92 13.04 1.39
N ILE A 51 -7.27 13.09 2.56
CA ILE A 51 -7.73 13.88 3.72
C ILE A 51 -7.11 15.29 3.73
N THR A 52 -5.83 15.42 3.38
CA THR A 52 -5.09 16.69 3.37
C THR A 52 -4.18 16.80 2.14
N PRO A 53 -3.80 18.03 1.72
CA PRO A 53 -2.91 18.22 0.58
C PRO A 53 -1.49 17.69 0.84
N GLY A 54 -0.96 16.88 -0.09
CA GLY A 54 0.41 16.36 -0.01
C GLY A 54 1.44 17.40 -0.47
N LEU A 55 1.86 18.29 0.44
CA LEU A 55 2.78 19.41 0.15
C LEU A 55 4.28 19.09 0.36
N GLY A 56 4.61 17.92 0.91
CA GLY A 56 5.97 17.57 1.30
C GLY A 56 6.30 16.11 0.99
N GLN A 57 7.29 15.58 1.70
CA GLN A 57 7.61 14.16 1.61
C GLN A 57 6.50 13.33 2.27
N VAL A 58 5.95 12.39 1.49
CA VAL A 58 4.99 11.40 1.98
C VAL A 58 5.72 10.09 2.22
N VAL A 59 5.47 9.46 3.35
CA VAL A 59 6.02 8.16 3.75
C VAL A 59 4.86 7.22 4.08
N ALA A 60 5.07 5.93 3.84
CA ALA A 60 4.13 4.87 4.13
C ALA A 60 4.93 3.65 4.57
N ASP A 61 4.50 3.04 5.66
CA ASP A 61 5.09 1.81 6.19
C ASP A 61 4.12 0.66 5.91
N PHE A 62 4.67 -0.42 5.35
CA PHE A 62 3.92 -1.61 4.98
C PHE A 62 4.38 -2.76 5.86
N GLU A 63 3.45 -3.28 6.66
CA GLU A 63 3.70 -4.40 7.54
C GLU A 63 2.45 -5.28 7.58
N ILE A 64 2.69 -6.59 7.56
CA ILE A 64 1.67 -7.61 7.86
C ILE A 64 2.23 -8.42 9.03
N PRO A 65 1.55 -8.44 10.20
CA PRO A 65 1.97 -9.27 11.31
C PRO A 65 2.08 -10.74 10.91
N LYS A 66 3.05 -11.45 11.49
CA LYS A 66 3.28 -12.86 11.13
C LYS A 66 2.04 -13.72 11.39
N GLU A 67 1.34 -13.45 12.49
CA GLU A 67 0.12 -14.16 12.87
C GLU A 67 -1.00 -13.96 11.85
N GLU A 68 -1.02 -12.79 11.20
CA GLU A 68 -1.97 -12.48 10.14
C GLU A 68 -1.62 -13.24 8.86
N ILE A 69 -0.33 -13.39 8.53
CA ILE A 69 0.12 -14.21 7.40
C ILE A 69 -0.26 -15.69 7.63
N GLU A 70 -0.01 -16.22 8.83
CA GLU A 70 -0.40 -17.59 9.19
C GLU A 70 -1.92 -17.81 9.10
N ARG A 71 -2.72 -16.82 9.54
CA ARG A 71 -4.18 -16.85 9.37
C ARG A 71 -4.59 -16.88 7.91
N ILE A 72 -3.98 -16.03 7.08
CA ILE A 72 -4.26 -15.95 5.63
C ILE A 72 -3.92 -17.27 4.95
N GLN A 73 -2.76 -17.85 5.27
CA GLN A 73 -2.32 -19.13 4.71
C GLN A 73 -3.33 -20.24 5.02
N LYS A 74 -3.71 -20.39 6.30
CA LYS A 74 -4.69 -21.41 6.71
C LYS A 74 -6.04 -21.23 6.00
N GLU A 75 -6.53 -20.00 5.88
CA GLU A 75 -7.79 -19.75 5.19
C GLU A 75 -7.72 -19.99 3.68
N ALA A 76 -6.55 -19.75 3.07
CA ALA A 76 -6.32 -20.04 1.66
C ALA A 76 -6.21 -21.55 1.39
N ASP A 77 -5.72 -22.35 2.34
CA ASP A 77 -5.69 -23.81 2.22
C ASP A 77 -7.11 -24.42 2.24
N GLU A 78 -7.99 -23.85 3.06
CA GLU A 78 -9.38 -24.29 3.19
C GLU A 78 -10.27 -23.78 2.03
N LYS A 79 -9.95 -22.61 1.45
CA LYS A 79 -10.80 -21.92 0.47
C LYS A 79 -10.08 -21.78 -0.87
N ARG A 80 -10.77 -22.13 -1.96
CA ARG A 80 -10.25 -21.92 -3.34
C ARG A 80 -9.89 -20.45 -3.67
N LYS A 81 -10.49 -19.47 -3.00
CA LYS A 81 -10.21 -18.03 -3.19
C LYS A 81 -10.48 -17.26 -1.90
N LEU A 82 -9.58 -16.33 -1.56
CA LEU A 82 -9.67 -15.47 -0.40
C LEU A 82 -9.36 -14.03 -0.80
N ASP A 83 -10.18 -13.08 -0.37
CA ASP A 83 -9.90 -11.65 -0.47
C ASP A 83 -9.49 -11.13 0.92
N VAL A 84 -8.35 -10.45 1.00
CA VAL A 84 -7.82 -9.83 2.23
C VAL A 84 -7.69 -8.32 2.05
N PHE A 85 -7.92 -7.55 3.11
CA PHE A 85 -7.92 -6.09 3.06
C PHE A 85 -6.96 -5.51 4.08
N PHE A 86 -6.02 -4.69 3.61
CA PHE A 86 -5.08 -3.96 4.46
C PHE A 86 -5.39 -2.48 4.49
N LYS A 87 -5.15 -1.86 5.65
CA LYS A 87 -5.36 -0.43 5.85
C LYS A 87 -4.03 0.25 6.10
N LEU A 88 -3.62 1.07 5.14
CA LEU A 88 -2.47 1.94 5.26
C LEU A 88 -2.86 3.33 5.76
N ARG A 89 -1.97 3.95 6.54
CA ARG A 89 -2.00 5.39 6.82
C ARG A 89 -0.76 6.04 6.25
N PHE A 90 -0.96 7.11 5.48
CA PHE A 90 0.12 7.95 5.02
C PHE A 90 0.64 8.82 6.15
N MET A 91 1.96 8.99 6.21
CA MET A 91 2.63 9.93 7.09
C MET A 91 3.21 11.06 6.23
N ILE A 92 2.96 12.30 6.62
CA ILE A 92 3.59 13.46 6.00
C ILE A 92 4.69 13.91 6.94
N LEU A 93 5.94 13.83 6.49
CA LEU A 93 7.04 14.42 7.24
C LEU A 93 6.91 15.95 7.15
N LYS A 94 6.73 16.60 8.30
CA LYS A 94 6.91 18.04 8.37
C LYS A 94 8.39 18.33 8.13
N LEU A 95 8.69 19.00 7.02
CA LEU A 95 10.00 19.61 6.83
C LEU A 95 10.09 20.75 7.84
N GLU A 96 10.89 20.57 8.90
CA GLU A 96 11.42 21.71 9.65
C GLU A 96 12.23 22.57 8.66
N ARG A 97 11.96 23.88 8.67
CA ARG A 97 12.68 24.84 7.83
C ARG A 97 14.04 25.15 8.43
#